data_AF-A0A834DXH9-F1
#
_entry.id   AF-A0A834DXH9-F1
#
_cell.length_a   1.000
_cell.length_b   1.000
_cell.length_c   1.000
_cell.angle_alpha   90.00
_cell.angle_beta   90.00
_cell.angle_gamma   90.00
#
_symmetry.space_group_name_H-M   'P 1'
#
loop_
_entity.id
_entity.type
_entity.pdbx_description
1 polymer ?
#
loop_
_entity_poly.entity_id
_entity_poly.type
_entity_poly.pdbx_seq_one_letter_code
_entity_poly.pdbx_strand_id
1 'polypeptide(L)'
;MDWTMRLVAAALFLGLTVVVTRAQVRTSQCASTPVPDEDAGFCRGNLEVSYTELQNIGCKIVPNCNNYREKITTWPPPLVKYPGASETATYLLVMVDPDAPSRSTPLARFWRHWLVTNITGTNMKTGRIQGQELTRE
;
A
#
# COMPACT_ATOMS: atom_id res chain seq x y z
N MET A 1 46.58 21.86 -61.74
CA MET A 1 45.54 22.79 -61.27
C MET A 1 44.40 21.94 -60.75
N ASP A 2 44.16 22.10 -59.45
CA ASP A 2 43.07 21.60 -58.62
C ASP A 2 42.81 20.08 -58.52
N TRP A 3 43.30 19.50 -57.42
CA TRP A 3 42.70 18.33 -56.77
C TRP A 3 42.72 18.55 -55.26
N THR A 4 41.58 18.88 -54.65
CA THR A 4 41.45 18.98 -53.20
C THR A 4 41.24 17.58 -52.61
N MET A 5 42.27 17.09 -51.92
CA MET A 5 42.20 15.86 -51.16
C MET A 5 41.42 16.11 -49.86
N ARG A 6 40.23 15.53 -49.76
CA ARG A 6 39.48 15.44 -48.50
C ARG A 6 40.26 14.54 -47.55
N LEU A 7 40.71 15.06 -46.40
CA LEU A 7 41.18 14.24 -45.29
C LEU A 7 40.18 14.30 -44.15
N VAL A 8 39.74 13.10 -43.79
CA VAL A 8 38.69 12.77 -42.84
C VAL A 8 39.23 12.87 -41.42
N ALA A 9 38.40 13.47 -40.57
CA ALA A 9 38.27 13.39 -39.13
C ALA A 9 39.31 12.60 -38.31
N ALA A 10 39.83 13.27 -37.28
CA ALA A 10 40.15 12.63 -36.01
C ALA A 10 39.83 13.61 -34.86
N ALA A 11 38.54 13.81 -34.59
CA ALA A 11 38.12 14.43 -33.32
C ALA A 11 38.21 13.34 -32.25
N LEU A 12 39.35 13.27 -31.56
CA LEU A 12 39.51 12.50 -30.33
C LEU A 12 38.64 13.14 -29.25
N PHE A 13 37.36 12.79 -29.23
CA PHE A 13 36.50 13.06 -28.08
C PHE A 13 36.95 12.11 -26.96
N LEU A 14 37.87 12.59 -26.13
CA LEU A 14 38.09 12.08 -24.78
C LEU A 14 36.82 12.35 -23.97
N GLY A 15 35.78 11.55 -24.23
CA GLY A 15 34.57 11.53 -23.43
C GLY A 15 34.90 10.97 -22.07
N LEU A 16 35.05 11.85 -21.08
CA LEU A 16 35.05 11.46 -19.68
C LEU A 16 33.65 10.92 -19.37
N THR A 17 33.47 9.60 -19.50
CA THR A 17 32.26 8.95 -19.02
C THR A 17 32.29 8.99 -17.51
N VAL A 18 31.60 9.97 -16.93
CA VAL A 18 31.29 9.93 -15.50
C VAL A 18 30.29 8.79 -15.32
N VAL A 19 30.80 7.61 -15.00
CA VAL A 19 29.97 6.57 -14.42
C VAL A 19 29.64 7.05 -13.01
N VAL A 20 28.52 7.76 -12.89
CA VAL A 20 27.87 7.91 -11.59
C VAL A 20 27.37 6.51 -11.24
N THR A 21 28.20 5.73 -10.57
CA THR A 21 27.68 4.63 -9.77
C THR A 21 26.72 5.31 -8.81
N ARG A 22 25.41 5.09 -8.99
CA ARG A 22 24.47 5.41 -7.93
C ARG A 22 25.01 4.63 -6.75
N ALA A 23 25.62 5.35 -5.80
CA ALA A 23 25.92 4.80 -4.50
C ALA A 23 24.59 4.18 -4.07
N GLN A 24 24.55 2.86 -4.03
CA GLN A 24 23.42 2.12 -3.50
C GLN A 24 23.42 2.47 -2.02
N VAL A 25 22.81 3.62 -1.70
CA VAL A 25 22.35 3.91 -0.35
C VAL A 25 21.56 2.67 -0.01
N ARG A 26 22.07 1.89 0.95
CA ARG A 26 21.31 0.85 1.61
C ARG A 26 20.16 1.57 2.29
N THR A 27 19.10 1.87 1.55
CA THR A 27 17.82 2.16 2.15
C THR A 27 17.47 0.87 2.87
N SER A 28 17.48 0.91 4.20
CA SER A 28 16.70 -0.04 4.98
C SER A 28 15.31 -0.05 4.34
N GLN A 29 14.97 -1.11 3.60
CA GLN A 29 13.75 -1.15 2.80
C GLN A 29 12.55 -1.01 3.74
N CYS A 30 11.98 0.18 3.78
CA CYS A 30 10.80 0.51 4.55
C CYS A 30 9.58 0.01 3.78
N ALA A 31 9.40 -1.30 3.78
CA ALA A 31 8.39 -2.00 2.99
C ALA A 31 7.54 -2.91 3.87
N SER A 32 6.23 -2.96 3.61
CA SER A 32 5.33 -3.89 4.28
C SER A 32 5.65 -5.33 3.89
N THR A 33 5.68 -6.23 4.86
CA THR A 33 5.92 -7.66 4.65
C THR A 33 4.62 -8.45 4.72
N PRO A 34 4.51 -9.64 4.12
CA PRO A 34 3.34 -10.50 4.30
C PRO A 34 3.07 -10.81 5.78
N VAL A 35 1.80 -11.08 6.12
CA VAL A 35 1.43 -11.62 7.42
C VAL A 35 2.01 -13.04 7.62
N PRO A 36 2.25 -13.50 8.86
CA PRO A 36 2.72 -14.85 9.13
C PRO A 36 1.70 -15.91 8.68
N ASP A 37 2.15 -17.15 8.46
CA ASP A 37 1.30 -18.25 7.97
C ASP A 37 0.10 -18.56 8.91
N GLU A 38 0.27 -18.34 10.22
CA GLU A 38 -0.81 -18.44 11.21
C GLU A 38 -1.99 -17.50 10.92
N ASP A 39 -1.69 -16.28 10.44
CA ASP A 39 -2.67 -15.24 10.15
C ASP A 39 -3.10 -15.24 8.68
N ALA A 40 -2.34 -15.91 7.80
CA ALA A 40 -2.62 -15.99 6.36
C ALA A 40 -4.00 -16.61 6.04
N GLY A 41 -4.57 -17.40 6.95
CA GLY A 41 -5.92 -17.96 6.82
C GLY A 41 -7.03 -16.91 6.68
N PHE A 42 -6.82 -15.71 7.23
CA PHE A 42 -7.74 -14.56 7.11
C PHE A 42 -7.63 -13.84 5.76
N CYS A 43 -6.53 -14.05 5.05
CA CYS A 43 -6.22 -13.36 3.81
C CYS A 43 -6.91 -13.99 2.61
N ARG A 44 -8.18 -13.62 2.42
CA ARG A 44 -9.05 -14.15 1.35
C ARG A 44 -9.64 -13.04 0.51
N GLY A 45 -9.95 -13.36 -0.74
CA GLY A 45 -10.72 -12.48 -1.62
C GLY A 45 -9.97 -11.24 -2.12
N ASN A 46 -8.66 -11.10 -1.88
CA ASN A 46 -7.85 -9.99 -2.41
C ASN A 46 -8.42 -8.59 -2.08
N LEU A 47 -8.88 -8.40 -0.83
CA LEU A 47 -9.28 -7.08 -0.34
C LEU A 47 -8.06 -6.15 -0.30
N GLU A 48 -8.15 -5.02 -0.97
CA GLU A 48 -7.13 -3.99 -1.00
C GLU A 48 -7.45 -2.93 0.07
N VAL A 49 -6.50 -2.63 0.93
CA VAL A 49 -6.62 -1.60 1.98
C VAL A 49 -5.40 -0.70 1.85
N SER A 50 -5.59 0.58 1.56
CA SER A 50 -4.48 1.50 1.30
C SER A 50 -4.65 2.86 1.96
N TYR A 51 -3.55 3.37 2.50
CA TYR A 51 -3.37 4.73 2.94
C TYR A 51 -2.50 5.52 1.95
N THR A 52 -2.47 6.84 2.07
CA THR A 52 -1.71 7.70 1.15
C THR A 52 -0.19 7.42 1.20
N GLU A 53 0.36 7.26 2.41
CA GLU A 53 1.80 7.01 2.60
C GLU A 53 2.16 5.51 2.62
N LEU A 54 1.19 4.65 2.89
CA LEU A 54 1.32 3.21 2.92
C LEU A 54 0.31 2.68 1.91
N GLN A 55 0.78 2.29 0.74
CA GLN A 55 -0.02 1.76 -0.39
C GLN A 55 -0.90 0.56 0.03
N ASN A 56 -1.09 -0.47 -0.81
CA ASN A 56 -1.90 -1.62 -0.37
C ASN A 56 -1.20 -2.41 0.76
N ILE A 57 -1.72 -2.26 1.99
CA ILE A 57 -1.34 -2.99 3.21
C ILE A 57 -2.27 -4.17 3.52
N GLY A 58 -3.28 -4.43 2.68
CA GLY A 58 -4.12 -5.62 2.81
C GLY A 58 -3.25 -6.86 2.90
N CYS A 59 -3.43 -7.65 3.97
CA CYS A 59 -2.66 -8.87 4.24
C CYS A 59 -1.14 -8.68 4.39
N LYS A 60 -0.74 -7.53 4.92
CA LYS A 60 0.66 -7.21 5.21
C LYS A 60 0.81 -6.58 6.59
N ILE A 61 2.00 -6.76 7.16
CA ILE A 61 2.43 -6.10 8.38
C ILE A 61 2.83 -4.65 8.04
N VAL A 62 2.24 -3.69 8.73
CA VAL A 62 2.66 -2.29 8.68
C VAL A 62 4.10 -2.18 9.21
N PRO A 63 5.04 -1.61 8.45
CA PRO A 63 6.45 -1.61 8.83
C PRO A 63 6.72 -0.62 9.99
N ASN A 64 7.77 -0.90 10.77
CA ASN A 64 8.13 -0.13 11.97
C ASN A 64 8.86 1.18 11.67
N CYS A 65 9.27 1.41 10.43
CA CYS A 65 9.92 2.65 10.00
C CYS A 65 8.89 3.80 9.95
N ASN A 66 9.39 5.03 9.98
CA ASN A 66 8.61 6.27 9.77
C ASN A 66 7.40 6.47 10.70
N ASN A 67 7.33 5.74 11.82
CA ASN A 67 6.25 5.75 12.81
C ASN A 67 4.86 5.54 12.19
N TYR A 68 4.78 4.64 11.21
CA TYR A 68 3.54 4.41 10.48
C TYR A 68 2.42 3.87 11.35
N ARG A 69 2.74 3.03 12.34
CA ARG A 69 1.74 2.43 13.25
C ARG A 69 1.05 3.49 14.10
N GLU A 70 1.80 4.49 14.55
CA GLU A 70 1.30 5.63 15.30
C GLU A 70 0.56 6.61 14.39
N LYS A 71 1.07 6.87 13.18
CA LYS A 71 0.44 7.82 12.25
C LYS A 71 -0.92 7.34 11.75
N ILE A 72 -1.09 6.05 11.48
CA ILE A 72 -2.35 5.47 10.99
C ILE A 72 -3.54 5.85 11.88
N THR A 73 -3.36 5.99 13.20
CA THR A 73 -4.45 6.34 14.13
C THR A 73 -4.95 7.77 13.96
N THR A 74 -4.22 8.61 13.23
CA THR A 74 -4.56 10.03 12.98
C THR A 74 -4.94 10.30 11.53
N TRP A 75 -4.72 9.32 10.64
CA TRP A 75 -5.00 9.47 9.23
C TRP A 75 -6.50 9.31 8.94
N PRO A 76 -6.97 9.87 7.81
CA PRO A 76 -8.29 9.54 7.29
C PRO A 76 -8.44 8.01 7.09
N PRO A 77 -9.68 7.50 7.08
CA PRO A 77 -9.93 6.09 6.79
C PRO A 77 -9.25 5.64 5.50
N PRO A 78 -8.76 4.39 5.44
CA PRO A 78 -8.11 3.88 4.25
C PRO A 78 -9.10 3.79 3.09
N LEU A 79 -8.56 3.83 1.88
CA LEU A 79 -9.28 3.36 0.71
C LEU A 79 -9.40 1.82 0.82
N VAL A 80 -10.63 1.32 0.78
CA VAL A 80 -10.90 -0.13 0.85
C VAL A 80 -11.56 -0.58 -0.43
N LYS A 81 -10.86 -1.38 -1.23
CA LYS A 81 -11.31 -1.81 -2.55
C LYS A 81 -11.38 -3.33 -2.62
N TYR A 82 -12.49 -3.84 -3.15
CA TYR A 82 -12.65 -5.26 -3.47
C TYR A 82 -12.88 -5.41 -4.98
N PRO A 83 -11.83 -5.71 -5.77
CA PRO A 83 -11.97 -5.82 -7.23
C PRO A 83 -12.96 -6.91 -7.68
N GLY A 84 -13.10 -7.97 -6.87
CA GLY A 84 -14.00 -9.09 -7.13
C GLY A 84 -15.47 -8.85 -6.76
N ALA A 85 -15.85 -7.66 -6.28
CA ALA A 85 -17.23 -7.37 -5.92
C ALA A 85 -18.16 -7.49 -7.14
N SER A 86 -19.24 -8.25 -7.03
CA SER A 86 -20.40 -8.16 -7.93
C SER A 86 -21.09 -6.80 -7.78
N GLU A 87 -21.40 -6.13 -8.90
CA GLU A 87 -22.07 -4.81 -8.93
C GLU A 87 -23.52 -4.86 -8.47
N THR A 88 -24.18 -6.02 -8.59
CA THR A 88 -25.59 -6.20 -8.19
C THR A 88 -25.76 -6.58 -6.72
N ALA A 89 -24.66 -6.84 -6.02
CA ALA A 89 -24.67 -7.22 -4.62
C ALA A 89 -24.42 -6.02 -3.69
N THR A 90 -24.81 -6.20 -2.43
CA THR A 90 -24.55 -5.26 -1.35
C THR A 90 -23.54 -5.86 -0.38
N TYR A 91 -22.69 -5.03 0.20
CA TYR A 91 -21.56 -5.42 1.03
C TYR A 91 -21.62 -4.75 2.41
N LEU A 92 -20.97 -5.42 3.35
CA LEU A 92 -20.70 -4.96 4.69
C LEU A 92 -19.17 -4.83 4.83
N LEU A 93 -18.71 -3.68 5.32
CA LEU A 93 -17.33 -3.50 5.76
C LEU A 93 -17.29 -3.49 7.29
N VAL A 94 -16.41 -4.31 7.86
CA VAL A 94 -16.10 -4.30 9.29
C VAL A 94 -14.59 -4.27 9.47
N MET A 95 -14.10 -3.32 10.28
CA MET A 95 -12.73 -3.28 10.77
C MET A 95 -12.75 -3.58 12.28
N VAL A 96 -12.06 -4.65 12.66
CA VAL A 96 -12.04 -5.17 14.04
C VAL A 96 -10.60 -5.42 14.46
N ASP A 97 -10.25 -4.96 15.65
CA ASP A 97 -9.05 -5.36 16.37
C ASP A 97 -9.39 -6.58 17.25
N PRO A 98 -8.88 -7.79 16.92
CA PRO A 98 -9.18 -9.02 17.64
C PRO A 98 -8.41 -9.14 18.96
N ASP A 99 -7.47 -8.24 19.22
CA ASP A 99 -6.54 -8.32 20.32
C ASP A 99 -6.39 -7.02 21.14
N ALA A 100 -7.35 -6.10 21.06
CA ALA A 100 -7.36 -4.88 21.86
C ALA A 100 -7.30 -5.12 23.39
N PRO A 101 -6.54 -4.29 24.16
CA PRO A 101 -5.60 -3.28 23.70
C PRO A 101 -4.22 -3.84 23.29
N SER A 102 -3.96 -5.13 23.53
CA SER A 102 -2.71 -5.78 23.16
C SER A 102 -2.85 -7.30 23.01
N ARG A 103 -2.08 -7.89 22.09
CA ARG A 103 -2.00 -9.34 21.86
C ARG A 103 -1.74 -10.18 23.10
N SER A 104 -0.95 -9.68 24.05
CA SER A 104 -0.66 -10.39 25.29
C SER A 104 -1.79 -10.31 26.32
N THR A 105 -2.56 -9.22 26.34
CA THR A 105 -3.65 -8.98 27.31
C THR A 105 -4.89 -8.42 26.60
N PRO A 106 -5.63 -9.26 25.87
CA PRO A 106 -6.68 -8.80 24.97
C PRO A 106 -8.02 -8.77 25.71
N LEU A 107 -8.17 -7.80 26.61
CA LEU A 107 -9.34 -7.67 27.49
C LEU A 107 -10.53 -6.97 26.82
N ALA A 108 -10.29 -6.21 25.75
CA ALA A 108 -11.29 -5.43 25.03
C ALA A 108 -11.61 -6.00 23.64
N ARG A 109 -11.11 -7.21 23.32
CA ARG A 109 -11.48 -7.92 22.09
C ARG A 109 -12.98 -8.25 22.10
N PHE A 110 -13.70 -8.14 20.99
CA PHE A 110 -13.31 -7.70 19.64
C PHE A 110 -13.64 -6.22 19.47
N TRP A 111 -12.63 -5.35 19.35
CA TRP A 111 -12.85 -3.90 19.27
C TRP A 111 -13.20 -3.49 17.84
N ARG A 112 -14.38 -2.87 17.65
CA ARG A 112 -14.90 -2.53 16.33
C ARG A 112 -14.58 -1.07 15.98
N HIS A 113 -13.53 -0.86 15.21
CA HIS A 113 -13.10 0.47 14.76
C HIS A 113 -14.01 1.07 13.68
N TRP A 114 -14.51 0.24 12.76
CA TRP A 114 -15.29 0.74 11.62
C TRP A 114 -16.38 -0.26 11.21
N LEU A 115 -17.60 0.23 11.02
CA LEU A 115 -18.73 -0.55 10.52
C LEU A 115 -19.53 0.24 9.50
N VAL A 116 -19.57 -0.24 8.26
CA VAL A 116 -20.37 0.36 7.18
C VAL A 116 -21.21 -0.72 6.51
N THR A 117 -22.52 -0.50 6.53
CA THR A 117 -23.52 -1.38 5.91
C THR A 117 -23.98 -0.81 4.57
N ASN A 118 -24.73 -1.58 3.79
CA ASN A 118 -25.39 -1.11 2.57
C ASN A 118 -24.43 -0.52 1.51
N ILE A 119 -23.21 -1.04 1.42
CA ILE A 119 -22.25 -0.58 0.40
C ILE A 119 -22.59 -1.27 -0.93
N THR A 120 -22.75 -0.51 -2.00
CA THR A 120 -23.00 -1.09 -3.33
C THR A 120 -21.75 -1.76 -3.89
N GLY A 121 -21.91 -2.76 -4.75
CA GLY A 121 -20.78 -3.41 -5.42
C GLY A 121 -19.91 -2.44 -6.22
N THR A 122 -20.51 -1.46 -6.91
CA THR A 122 -19.77 -0.41 -7.64
C THR A 122 -18.89 0.43 -6.70
N ASN A 123 -19.40 0.76 -5.51
CA ASN A 123 -18.65 1.49 -4.49
C ASN A 123 -17.50 0.63 -3.94
N MET A 124 -17.74 -0.66 -3.68
CA MET A 124 -16.68 -1.60 -3.27
C MET A 124 -15.59 -1.77 -4.34
N LYS A 125 -15.94 -1.84 -5.64
CA LYS A 125 -14.97 -1.97 -6.73
C LYS A 125 -14.08 -0.75 -6.89
N THR A 126 -14.61 0.45 -6.63
CA THR A 126 -13.89 1.72 -6.83
C THR A 126 -13.14 2.17 -5.58
N GLY A 127 -13.35 1.51 -4.44
CA GLY A 127 -12.79 1.88 -3.15
C GLY A 127 -13.52 3.03 -2.45
N ARG A 128 -14.58 3.56 -3.06
CA ARG A 128 -15.40 4.63 -2.50
C ARG A 128 -16.40 4.02 -1.53
N ILE A 129 -15.96 3.73 -0.31
CA ILE A 129 -16.83 3.18 0.73
C ILE A 129 -17.94 4.19 1.06
N GLN A 130 -19.10 4.00 0.44
CA GLN A 130 -20.30 4.79 0.62
C GLN A 130 -21.45 3.81 0.90
N GLY A 131 -21.96 3.91 2.11
CA GLY A 131 -23.02 3.10 2.67
C GLY A 131 -23.51 3.75 3.97
N GLN A 132 -24.27 3.03 4.78
CA GLN A 132 -24.68 3.50 6.10
C GLN A 132 -23.61 3.16 7.13
N GLU A 133 -22.90 4.19 7.59
CA GLU A 133 -21.91 4.08 8.66
C GLU A 133 -22.60 3.99 10.03
N LEU A 134 -22.27 2.94 10.78
CA LEU A 134 -22.81 2.68 12.11
C LEU A 134 -21.80 2.94 13.23
N THR A 135 -20.51 2.88 12.94
CA THR A 135 -19.43 3.17 13.91
C THR A 135 -18.19 3.60 13.16
N ARG A 136 -17.51 4.63 13.65
CA ARG A 136 -16.17 5.06 13.24
C ARG A 136 -15.49 5.72 14.43
N GLU A 137 -14.35 5.18 14.83
CA GLU A 137 -13.50 5.70 15.92
C GLU A 137 -12.10 6.04 15.42
#